data_AF-A0A1E3GZ76-F1
#
_entry.id   AF-A0A1E3GZ76-F1
#
_cell.length_a   1.000
_cell.length_b   1.000
_cell.length_c   1.000
_cell.angle_alpha   90.00
_cell.angle_beta   90.00
_cell.angle_gamma   90.00
#
_symmetry.space_group_name_H-M   'P 1'
#
loop_
_entity.id
_entity.type
_entity.pdbx_description
1 polymer ?
#
loop_
_entity_poly.entity_id
_entity_poly.type
_entity_poly.pdbx_seq_one_letter_code
_entity_poly.pdbx_strand_id
1 'polypeptide(L)'
;MPSPAETPVPADGTIRNAADANRLLGALAAAMDDLEGLLEREADLVRIGKLRAAGELAGEKSVKADAYVQIMLKARAQRPRSAALPRPRCTACASAIT
;
A
#
# COMPACT_ATOMS: atom_id res chain seq x y z
N MET A 1 -3.80 26.27 14.05
CA MET A 1 -3.69 26.74 12.65
C MET A 1 -4.19 25.62 11.74
N PRO A 2 -5.18 25.82 10.86
CA PRO A 2 -5.59 24.79 9.92
C PRO A 2 -4.54 24.62 8.81
N SER A 3 -4.13 23.37 8.58
CA SER A 3 -3.13 22.95 7.58
C SER A 3 -3.65 23.19 6.15
N PRO A 4 -2.83 23.66 5.20
CA PRO A 4 -3.32 24.03 3.88
C PRO A 4 -3.63 22.78 3.05
N ALA A 5 -4.89 22.71 2.58
CA ALA A 5 -5.35 21.87 1.49
C ALA A 5 -5.15 20.35 1.66
N GLU A 6 -5.94 19.76 2.57
CA GLU A 6 -6.33 18.35 2.45
C GLU A 6 -7.26 18.21 1.22
N THR A 7 -6.67 18.18 0.02
CA THR A 7 -7.43 17.87 -1.19
C THR A 7 -7.84 16.40 -1.09
N PRO A 8 -9.13 16.07 -1.23
CA PRO A 8 -9.62 14.71 -1.07
C PRO A 8 -8.84 13.77 -1.98
N VAL A 9 -8.40 12.63 -1.45
CA VAL A 9 -7.94 11.52 -2.29
C VAL A 9 -9.11 11.20 -3.24
N PRO A 10 -8.95 11.21 -4.57
CA PRO A 10 -10.01 10.78 -5.47
C PRO A 10 -10.42 9.36 -5.09
N ALA A 11 -11.72 9.14 -4.88
CA ALA A 11 -12.28 7.89 -4.34
C ALA A 11 -11.80 6.63 -5.07
N ASP A 12 -11.46 6.78 -6.35
CA ASP A 12 -11.05 5.71 -7.26
C ASP A 12 -9.58 5.29 -7.12
N GLY A 13 -8.78 5.98 -6.30
CA GLY A 13 -7.37 5.65 -6.06
C GLY A 13 -6.45 5.81 -7.29
N THR A 14 -6.95 6.40 -8.37
CA THR A 14 -6.22 6.60 -9.62
C THR A 14 -5.13 7.66 -9.44
N ILE A 15 -3.88 7.29 -9.70
CA ILE A 15 -2.75 8.23 -9.70
C ILE A 15 -2.77 8.98 -11.02
N ARG A 16 -3.08 10.28 -11.00
CA ARG A 16 -3.10 11.13 -12.20
C ARG A 16 -1.85 12.01 -12.31
N ASN A 17 -1.16 12.22 -11.20
CA ASN A 17 0.01 13.09 -11.09
C ASN A 17 0.90 12.66 -9.91
N ALA A 18 2.06 13.29 -9.78
CA ALA A 18 3.02 12.99 -8.71
C ALA A 18 2.46 13.29 -7.30
N ALA A 19 1.56 14.25 -7.14
CA ALA A 19 0.96 14.57 -5.84
C ALA A 19 0.01 13.46 -5.37
N ASP A 20 -0.78 12.87 -6.28
CA ASP A 20 -1.64 11.73 -5.97
C ASP A 20 -0.82 10.50 -5.57
N ALA A 21 0.32 10.26 -6.25
CA ALA A 21 1.25 9.21 -5.90
C ALA A 21 1.83 9.41 -4.49
N ASN A 22 2.31 10.61 -4.19
CA ASN A 22 2.85 10.95 -2.88
C ASN A 22 1.80 10.82 -1.77
N ARG A 23 0.55 11.20 -2.04
CA ARG A 23 -0.55 11.04 -1.08
C ARG A 23 -0.84 9.57 -0.81
N LEU A 24 -0.87 8.73 -1.85
CA LEU A 24 -1.09 7.30 -1.69
C LEU A 24 0.05 6.63 -0.91
N LEU A 25 1.30 7.00 -1.19
CA LEU A 25 2.47 6.51 -0.46
C LEU A 25 2.46 6.98 0.99
N GLY A 26 2.10 8.24 1.25
CA GLY A 26 1.95 8.77 2.61
C GLY A 26 0.85 8.04 3.39
N ALA A 27 -0.29 7.77 2.77
CA ALA A 27 -1.37 7.00 3.39
C ALA A 27 -0.94 5.54 3.68
N LEU A 28 -0.14 4.94 2.80
CA LEU A 28 0.39 3.59 3.00
C LEU A 28 1.39 3.55 4.16
N ALA A 29 2.33 4.51 4.22
CA ALA A 29 3.29 4.61 5.31
C ALA A 29 2.58 4.80 6.65
N ALA A 30 1.62 5.73 6.73
CA ALA A 30 0.84 5.94 7.94
C ALA A 30 0.07 4.70 8.39
N ALA A 31 -0.53 3.95 7.45
CA ALA A 31 -1.24 2.70 7.77
C ALA A 31 -0.29 1.59 8.28
N MET A 32 0.96 1.56 7.79
CA MET A 32 1.99 0.65 8.30
C MET A 32 2.43 1.03 9.71
N ASP A 33 2.78 2.30 9.94
CA ASP A 33 3.22 2.80 11.25
C ASP A 33 2.14 2.56 12.33
N ASP A 34 0.88 2.78 11.97
CA ASP A 34 -0.28 2.52 12.84
C ASP A 34 -0.42 1.05 13.21
N LEU A 35 -0.18 0.15 12.25
CA LEU A 35 -0.27 -1.30 12.47
C LEU A 35 0.92 -1.79 13.29
N GLU A 36 2.12 -1.30 12.99
CA GLU A 36 3.35 -1.60 13.74
C GLU A 36 3.19 -1.20 15.21
N GLY A 37 2.80 0.05 15.49
CA GLY A 37 2.60 0.51 16.86
C GLY A 37 1.50 -0.25 17.60
N LEU A 38 0.48 -0.76 16.90
CA LEU A 38 -0.50 -1.65 17.53
C LEU A 38 0.09 -3.02 17.87
N LEU A 39 0.87 -3.62 16.95
CA LEU A 39 1.51 -4.91 17.17
C LEU A 39 2.56 -4.85 18.28
N GLU A 40 3.31 -3.75 18.40
CA GLU A 40 4.23 -3.52 19.51
C GLU A 40 3.50 -3.49 20.86
N ARG A 41 2.38 -2.74 20.94
CA ARG A 41 1.53 -2.71 22.14
C ARG A 41 0.96 -4.09 22.48
N GLU A 42 0.50 -4.84 21.48
CA GLU A 42 0.02 -6.22 21.66
C GLU A 42 1.16 -7.11 22.18
N ALA A 43 2.35 -7.02 21.59
CA ALA A 43 3.53 -7.79 21.99
C ALA A 43 3.96 -7.46 23.43
N ASP A 44 3.90 -6.19 23.84
CA ASP A 44 4.20 -5.75 25.20
C ASP A 44 3.21 -6.36 26.20
N LEU A 45 1.91 -6.32 25.90
CA LEU A 45 0.87 -6.91 26.73
C LEU A 45 1.03 -8.43 26.86
N VAL A 46 1.35 -9.12 25.76
CA VAL A 46 1.65 -10.56 25.78
C VAL A 46 2.89 -10.85 26.62
N ARG A 47 3.96 -10.05 26.49
CA ARG A 47 5.22 -10.23 27.24
C ARG A 47 5.01 -10.12 28.74
N ILE A 48 4.13 -9.23 29.19
CA ILE A 48 3.79 -9.07 30.62
C ILE A 48 2.62 -9.98 31.07
N GLY A 49 2.17 -10.92 30.24
CA GLY A 49 1.14 -11.90 30.57
C GLY A 49 -0.30 -11.37 30.56
N LYS A 50 -0.56 -10.16 30.07
CA LYS A 50 -1.88 -9.54 29.99
C LYS A 50 -2.66 -9.96 28.73
N LEU A 51 -2.91 -11.26 28.59
CA LEU A 51 -3.55 -11.83 27.40
C LEU A 51 -4.97 -11.30 27.14
N ARG A 52 -5.73 -10.98 28.19
CA ARG A 52 -7.07 -10.39 28.05
C ARG A 52 -7.02 -9.01 27.40
N ALA A 53 -6.14 -8.14 27.90
CA ALA A 53 -5.95 -6.80 27.35
C ALA A 53 -5.37 -6.85 25.93
N ALA A 54 -4.48 -7.81 25.64
CA ALA A 54 -4.01 -8.05 24.27
C ALA A 54 -5.17 -8.46 23.35
N GLY A 55 -6.07 -9.33 23.82
CA GLY A 55 -7.26 -9.75 23.07
C GLY A 55 -8.24 -8.61 22.78
N GLU A 56 -8.30 -7.59 23.63
CA GLU A 56 -9.13 -6.38 23.41
C GLU A 56 -8.63 -5.57 22.19
N LEU A 57 -7.35 -5.67 21.82
CA LEU A 57 -6.80 -5.02 20.63
C LEU A 57 -7.20 -5.69 19.30
N ALA A 58 -7.83 -6.88 19.34
CA ALA A 58 -8.17 -7.63 18.13
C ALA A 58 -9.11 -6.86 17.18
N GLY A 59 -10.07 -6.11 17.74
CA GLY A 59 -10.98 -5.27 16.95
C GLY A 59 -10.26 -4.13 16.24
N GLU A 60 -9.43 -3.39 16.96
CA GLU A 60 -8.60 -2.30 16.40
C GLU A 60 -7.64 -2.85 15.33
N LYS A 61 -7.05 -4.03 15.58
CA LYS A 61 -6.14 -4.70 14.65
C LYS A 61 -6.82 -5.06 13.34
N SER A 62 -8.04 -5.60 13.39
CA SER A 62 -8.81 -5.92 12.18
C SER A 62 -9.03 -4.67 11.34
N VAL A 63 -9.49 -3.57 11.96
CA VAL A 63 -9.78 -2.32 11.23
C VAL A 63 -8.52 -1.74 10.58
N LYS A 64 -7.40 -1.69 11.32
CA LYS A 64 -6.14 -1.16 10.78
C LYS A 64 -5.54 -2.06 9.71
N ALA A 65 -5.63 -3.38 9.87
CA ALA A 65 -5.19 -4.35 8.86
C ALA A 65 -6.01 -4.23 7.58
N ASP A 66 -7.34 -4.10 7.69
CA ASP A 66 -8.23 -3.88 6.54
C ASP A 66 -7.89 -2.59 5.80
N ALA A 67 -7.65 -1.50 6.54
CA ALA A 67 -7.24 -0.22 5.96
C ALA A 67 -5.92 -0.34 5.19
N TYR A 68 -4.90 -0.97 5.80
CA TYR A 68 -3.62 -1.25 5.14
C TYR A 68 -3.81 -2.08 3.86
N VAL A 69 -4.57 -3.17 3.91
CA VAL A 69 -4.81 -4.05 2.76
C VAL A 69 -5.50 -3.29 1.62
N GLN A 70 -6.52 -2.49 1.93
CA GLN A 70 -7.23 -1.69 0.92
C GLN A 70 -6.30 -0.67 0.24
N ILE A 71 -5.43 -0.01 0.99
CA ILE A 71 -4.46 0.94 0.45
C ILE A 71 -3.42 0.21 -0.41
N MET A 72 -2.94 -0.95 0.04
CA MET A 72 -2.01 -1.80 -0.72
C MET A 72 -2.62 -2.29 -2.04
N LEU A 73 -3.88 -2.71 -2.04
CA LEU A 73 -4.58 -3.14 -3.25
C LEU A 73 -4.75 -1.97 -4.22
N LYS A 74 -5.10 -0.78 -3.72
CA LYS A 74 -5.15 0.45 -4.54
C LYS A 74 -3.79 0.75 -5.16
N ALA A 75 -2.71 0.75 -4.38
CA ALA A 75 -1.36 0.96 -4.88
C ALA A 75 -0.94 -0.08 -5.93
N ARG A 76 -1.28 -1.36 -5.72
CA ARG A 76 -1.02 -2.43 -6.67
C ARG A 76 -1.80 -2.24 -7.98
N ALA A 77 -3.05 -1.79 -7.91
CA ALA A 77 -3.88 -1.54 -9.09
C ALA A 77 -3.34 -0.43 -9.99
N GLN A 78 -2.53 0.48 -9.44
CA GLN A 78 -1.83 1.53 -10.21
C GLN A 78 -0.61 1.02 -10.97
N ARG A 79 -0.13 -0.20 -10.70
CA ARG A 79 0.92 -0.80 -11.53
C ARG A 79 0.32 -1.15 -12.90
N PRO A 80 0.90 -0.68 -14.01
CA PRO A 80 0.44 -1.09 -15.33
C PRO A 80 0.50 -2.62 -15.43
N ARG A 81 -0.63 -3.24 -15.76
CA ARG A 81 -0.74 -4.67 -16.10
C ARG A 81 0.13 -4.91 -17.32
N SER A 82 1.36 -5.37 -17.09
CA SER A 82 2.38 -5.61 -18.11
C SER A 82 2.60 -4.41 -19.04
N ALA A 83 3.66 -3.65 -18.80
CA ALA A 83 4.57 -3.42 -19.93
C ALA A 83 4.93 -4.81 -20.45
N ALA A 84 4.23 -5.28 -21.49
CA ALA A 84 4.80 -6.28 -22.36
C ALA A 84 6.11 -5.64 -22.82
N LEU A 85 7.22 -6.05 -22.21
CA LEU A 85 8.54 -5.71 -22.72
C LEU A 85 8.46 -5.99 -24.23
N PRO A 86 8.72 -5.00 -25.10
CA PRO A 86 8.79 -5.29 -26.52
C PRO A 86 9.83 -6.39 -26.66
N ARG A 87 9.37 -7.59 -27.01
CA ARG A 87 10.29 -8.68 -27.35
C ARG A 87 11.19 -8.11 -28.44
N PRO A 88 12.52 -8.08 -28.25
CA PRO A 88 13.40 -7.59 -29.29
C PRO A 88 13.09 -8.41 -30.54
N ARG A 89 12.54 -7.75 -31.56
CA ARG A 89 12.38 -8.37 -32.88
C ARG A 89 13.80 -8.65 -33.34
N CYS A 90 14.20 -9.92 -33.34
CA CYS A 90 15.47 -10.35 -33.89
C CYS A 90 15.43 -10.02 -35.39
N THR A 91 16.03 -8.90 -35.78
CA THR A 91 16.14 -8.45 -37.18
C THR A 91 17.18 -9.27 -37.97
N ALA A 92 17.88 -10.20 -37.32
CA ALA A 92 18.92 -11.02 -37.93
C ALA A 92 18.42 -12.23 -38.73
N CYS A 93 17.12 -12.58 -38.70
CA CYS A 93 16.60 -13.73 -39.46
C CYS A 93 16.10 -13.38 -40.88
N ALA A 94 16.11 -12.10 -41.29
CA ALA A 94 15.54 -11.67 -42.56
C ALA A 94 16.50 -11.74 -43.78
N SER A 95 17.76 -12.18 -43.59
CA SER A 95 18.77 -12.17 -44.66
C SER A 95 19.21 -13.55 -45.17
N ALA A 96 18.49 -14.63 -44.83
CA ALA A 96 18.87 -15.99 -45.21
C ALA A 96 17.81 -16.70 -46.11
N ILE A 97 17.22 -15.97 -47.04
CA ILE A 97 16.53 -16.57 -48.19
C ILE A 97 17.03 -15.86 -49.45
N THR A 98 18.13 -16.37 -49.99
CA THR A 98 18.54 -16.19 -51.39
C THR A 98 18.56 -17.58 -52.00
#